data_AF-E6PEY8-F1
#
_entry.id   AF-E6PEY8-F1
#
_cell.length_a   1.000
_cell.length_b   1.000
_cell.length_c   1.000
_cell.angle_alpha   90.00
_cell.angle_beta   90.00
_cell.angle_gamma   90.00
#
_symmetry.space_group_name_H-M   'P 1'
#
loop_
_entity.id
_entity.type
_entity.pdbx_description
1 polymer ?
#
loop_
_entity_poly.entity_id
_entity_poly.type
_entity_poly.pdbx_seq_one_letter_code
_entity_poly.pdbx_strand_id
1 'polypeptide(L)'
;MNTVGALLIVLVIGDLGSTFFYHVPQHLWFTLHLRTHHDRRRSYWDHAVLSRDPAILLDGILGALPYLIVAAAVARLSWQGAILGLLLGQLHVWWRHTTELGWRTPRWIEAILRPLQIVLPEDHDGHHRNPEVEFGDIFRFYDAPARALINLLAPTSRRTRNASSRRRRAKRIPVRA
;
A
#
# COMPACT_ATOMS: atom_id res chain seq x y z
N MET A 1 -17.71 23.24 -0.78
CA MET A 1 -16.27 22.89 -0.82
C MET A 1 -15.78 23.07 -2.25
N ASN A 2 -14.61 23.67 -2.48
CA ASN A 2 -14.09 23.80 -3.84
C ASN A 2 -13.52 22.47 -4.35
N THR A 3 -13.30 22.38 -5.67
CA THR A 3 -12.78 21.19 -6.35
C THR A 3 -11.46 20.70 -5.77
N VAL A 4 -10.55 21.63 -5.47
CA VAL A 4 -9.22 21.32 -4.91
C VAL A 4 -9.34 20.70 -3.52
N GLY A 5 -10.18 21.25 -2.65
CA GLY A 5 -10.39 20.72 -1.31
C GLY A 5 -10.98 19.30 -1.32
N ALA A 6 -11.97 19.04 -2.18
CA ALA A 6 -12.54 17.70 -2.33
C ALA A 6 -11.51 16.69 -2.88
N LEU A 7 -10.72 17.09 -3.87
CA LEU A 7 -9.61 16.29 -4.41
C LEU A 7 -8.60 15.93 -3.31
N LEU A 8 -8.13 16.92 -2.55
CA LEU A 8 -7.18 16.69 -1.48
C LEU A 8 -7.74 15.77 -0.40
N ILE A 9 -9.02 15.88 -0.05
CA ILE A 9 -9.66 14.97 0.89
C ILE A 9 -9.66 13.53 0.36
N VAL A 10 -10.01 13.31 -0.92
CA VAL A 10 -9.95 11.96 -1.52
C VAL A 10 -8.54 11.40 -1.45
N LEU A 11 -7.53 12.18 -1.82
CA LEU A 11 -6.15 11.72 -1.81
C LEU A 11 -5.65 11.43 -0.39
N VAL A 12 -5.77 12.39 0.53
CA VAL A 12 -5.20 12.29 1.88
C VAL A 12 -5.97 11.27 2.73
N ILE A 13 -7.30 11.36 2.78
CA ILE A 13 -8.11 10.47 3.62
C ILE A 13 -8.24 9.08 2.97
N GLY A 14 -8.30 9.01 1.64
CA GLY A 14 -8.24 7.73 0.93
C GLY A 14 -6.93 6.99 1.17
N ASP A 15 -5.80 7.71 1.13
CA ASP A 15 -4.48 7.14 1.41
C ASP A 15 -4.34 6.69 2.87
N LEU A 16 -4.79 7.51 3.83
CA LEU A 16 -4.90 7.09 5.22
C LEU A 16 -5.68 5.77 5.32
N GLY A 17 -6.85 5.71 4.68
CA GLY A 17 -7.70 4.54 4.73
C GLY A 17 -7.04 3.29 4.13
N SER A 18 -6.41 3.43 2.96
CA SER A 18 -5.67 2.34 2.32
C SER A 18 -4.48 1.89 3.15
N THR A 19 -3.70 2.82 3.68
CA THR A 19 -2.51 2.51 4.48
C THR A 19 -2.88 1.75 5.76
N PHE A 20 -3.79 2.29 6.57
CA PHE A 20 -4.05 1.77 7.91
C PHE A 20 -5.11 0.67 7.98
N PHE A 21 -6.07 0.63 7.04
CA PHE A 21 -7.14 -0.38 7.04
C PHE A 21 -6.96 -1.45 5.96
N TYR A 22 -6.05 -1.27 5.00
CA TYR A 22 -5.73 -2.28 4.01
C TYR A 22 -4.28 -2.77 4.11
N HIS A 23 -3.29 -1.92 3.81
CA HIS A 23 -1.87 -2.32 3.76
C HIS A 23 -1.36 -2.87 5.10
N VAL A 24 -1.43 -2.09 6.18
CA VAL A 24 -0.93 -2.52 7.49
C VAL A 24 -1.55 -3.88 7.94
N PRO A 25 -2.88 -4.08 7.86
CA PRO A 25 -3.47 -5.39 8.13
C PRO A 25 -2.96 -6.53 7.24
N GLN A 26 -2.66 -6.27 5.97
CA GLN A 26 -2.07 -7.26 5.06
C GLN A 26 -0.64 -7.64 5.45
N HIS A 27 0.13 -6.74 6.07
CA HIS A 27 1.47 -7.03 6.58
C HIS A 27 1.44 -7.80 7.92
N LEU A 28 0.41 -7.59 8.75
CA LEU A 28 0.31 -8.22 10.08
C LEU A 28 -0.42 -9.57 10.08
N TRP A 29 -1.60 -9.64 9.44
CA TRP A 29 -2.54 -10.74 9.63
C TRP A 29 -2.97 -11.44 8.36
N PHE A 30 -2.92 -10.76 7.22
CA PHE A 30 -3.30 -11.35 5.94
C PHE A 30 -2.07 -11.56 5.05
N THR A 31 -2.27 -12.01 3.82
CA THR A 31 -1.17 -12.27 2.87
C THR A 31 -1.63 -12.10 1.42
N LEU A 32 -2.80 -11.49 1.17
CA LEU A 32 -3.30 -11.34 -0.20
C LEU A 32 -2.33 -10.43 -0.94
N HIS A 33 -2.20 -9.20 -0.45
CA HIS A 33 -1.28 -8.19 -0.97
C HIS A 33 0.17 -8.70 -1.10
N LEU A 34 0.67 -9.40 -0.08
CA LEU A 34 2.02 -9.98 -0.12
C LEU A 34 2.21 -11.04 -1.21
N ARG A 35 1.15 -11.74 -1.64
CA ARG A 35 1.21 -12.79 -2.67
C ARG A 35 0.96 -12.26 -4.07
N THR A 36 0.19 -11.18 -4.19
CA THR A 36 -0.24 -10.63 -5.48
C THR A 36 0.57 -9.41 -5.90
N HIS A 37 0.94 -8.55 -4.94
CA HIS A 37 1.63 -7.29 -5.19
C HIS A 37 3.15 -7.37 -5.00
N HIS A 38 3.63 -8.17 -4.04
CA HIS A 38 5.05 -8.34 -3.73
C HIS A 38 5.72 -9.56 -4.39
N ASP A 39 5.07 -10.25 -5.34
CA ASP A 39 5.68 -11.40 -6.01
C ASP A 39 6.79 -10.97 -6.97
N ARG A 40 8.04 -11.20 -6.57
CA ARG A 40 9.25 -10.84 -7.34
C ARG A 40 9.43 -11.56 -8.67
N ARG A 41 8.61 -12.57 -8.96
CA ARG A 41 8.74 -13.35 -10.21
C ARG A 41 8.03 -12.71 -11.39
N ARG A 42 7.28 -11.62 -11.18
CA ARG A 42 6.38 -11.03 -12.17
C ARG A 42 6.38 -9.51 -12.02
N SER A 43 6.17 -8.80 -13.13
CA SER A 43 6.10 -7.34 -13.09
C SER A 43 4.74 -6.86 -12.60
N TYR A 44 4.67 -5.62 -12.12
CA TYR A 44 3.42 -4.93 -11.84
C TYR A 44 2.46 -4.96 -13.04
N TRP A 45 2.98 -4.81 -14.25
CA TRP A 45 2.17 -4.82 -15.47
C TRP A 45 1.53 -6.18 -15.74
N ASP A 46 2.29 -7.26 -15.53
CA ASP A 46 1.77 -8.63 -15.63
C ASP A 46 0.67 -8.91 -14.61
N HIS A 47 0.73 -8.25 -13.45
CA HIS A 47 -0.18 -8.47 -12.35
C HIS A 47 -1.39 -7.53 -12.33
N ALA A 48 -1.19 -6.23 -12.25
CA ALA A 48 -2.25 -5.27 -11.99
C ALA A 48 -2.96 -4.76 -13.25
N VAL A 49 -2.29 -4.80 -14.41
CA VAL A 49 -2.84 -4.22 -15.65
C VAL A 49 -3.30 -5.29 -16.63
N LEU A 50 -2.52 -6.37 -16.79
CA LEU A 50 -2.78 -7.41 -17.79
C LEU A 50 -3.39 -8.69 -17.23
N SER A 51 -3.40 -8.89 -15.91
CA SER A 51 -3.92 -10.11 -15.30
C SER A 51 -5.44 -10.14 -15.26
N ARG A 52 -6.00 -11.33 -15.48
CA ARG A 52 -7.40 -11.66 -15.19
C ARG A 52 -7.56 -12.52 -13.93
N ASP A 53 -6.49 -12.69 -13.16
CA ASP A 53 -6.52 -13.44 -11.90
C ASP A 53 -7.45 -12.73 -10.89
N PRO A 54 -8.53 -13.40 -10.42
CA PRO A 54 -9.45 -12.82 -9.44
C PRO A 54 -8.78 -12.36 -8.15
N ALA A 55 -7.69 -13.01 -7.72
CA ALA A 55 -6.98 -12.63 -6.50
C ALA A 55 -6.28 -11.28 -6.66
N ILE A 56 -5.71 -11.01 -7.83
CA ILE A 56 -5.02 -9.73 -8.10
C ILE A 56 -6.03 -8.61 -8.29
N LEU A 57 -7.13 -8.88 -9.00
CA LEU A 57 -8.23 -7.91 -9.12
C LEU A 57 -8.82 -7.57 -7.75
N LEU A 58 -9.00 -8.57 -6.88
CA LEU A 58 -9.48 -8.35 -5.52
C LEU A 58 -8.49 -7.52 -4.68
N ASP A 59 -7.19 -7.80 -4.75
CA ASP A 59 -6.16 -6.99 -4.08
C ASP A 59 -6.22 -5.51 -4.52
N GLY A 60 -6.27 -5.27 -5.84
CA GLY A 60 -6.42 -3.91 -6.38
C GLY A 60 -7.71 -3.21 -5.94
N ILE A 61 -8.84 -3.91 -5.96
CA ILE A 61 -10.13 -3.37 -5.49
C ILE A 61 -10.09 -3.05 -4.00
N LEU A 62 -9.54 -3.92 -3.17
CA LEU A 62 -9.49 -3.71 -1.72
C LEU A 62 -8.56 -2.57 -1.34
N GLY A 63 -7.44 -2.39 -2.04
CA GLY A 63 -6.56 -1.23 -1.89
C GLY A 63 -7.23 0.08 -2.34
N ALA A 64 -8.03 0.06 -3.42
CA ALA A 64 -8.73 1.24 -3.90
C ALA A 64 -10.01 1.58 -3.10
N LEU A 65 -10.58 0.61 -2.38
CA LEU A 65 -11.87 0.74 -1.71
C LEU A 65 -11.96 1.97 -0.77
N PRO A 66 -10.95 2.29 0.07
CA PRO A 66 -10.99 3.47 0.92
C PRO A 66 -11.13 4.78 0.12
N TYR A 67 -10.43 4.90 -1.02
CA TYR A 67 -10.57 6.06 -1.91
C TYR A 67 -11.98 6.16 -2.49
N LEU A 68 -12.58 5.04 -2.91
CA LEU A 68 -13.93 5.02 -3.46
C LEU A 68 -14.98 5.43 -2.41
N ILE A 69 -14.84 4.97 -1.17
CA ILE A 69 -15.73 5.34 -0.06
C ILE A 69 -15.65 6.84 0.21
N VAL A 70 -14.42 7.38 0.32
CA VAL A 70 -14.20 8.82 0.56
C VAL A 70 -14.74 9.65 -0.61
N ALA A 71 -14.44 9.25 -1.85
CA ALA A 71 -14.93 9.92 -3.06
C ALA A 71 -16.46 9.97 -3.11
N ALA A 72 -17.15 8.85 -2.82
CA ALA A 72 -18.60 8.80 -2.76
C ALA A 72 -19.17 9.75 -1.69
N ALA A 73 -18.52 9.84 -0.53
CA ALA A 73 -18.92 10.76 0.54
C ALA A 73 -18.75 12.24 0.13
N VAL A 74 -17.63 12.60 -0.50
CA VAL A 74 -17.36 13.99 -0.88
C VAL A 74 -17.98 14.40 -2.23
N ALA A 75 -18.46 13.45 -3.04
CA ALA A 75 -19.06 13.72 -4.35
C ALA A 75 -20.26 14.67 -4.26
N ARG A 76 -21.03 14.61 -3.16
CA ARG A 76 -22.14 15.56 -2.90
C ARG A 76 -21.68 17.00 -2.68
N LEU A 77 -20.42 17.19 -2.28
CA LEU A 77 -19.83 18.51 -2.03
C LEU A 77 -19.10 19.05 -3.27
N SER A 78 -18.48 18.18 -4.06
CA SER A 78 -17.87 18.50 -5.35
C SER A 78 -17.55 17.20 -6.11
N TRP A 79 -18.39 16.82 -7.07
CA TRP A 79 -18.19 15.63 -7.88
C TRP A 79 -16.93 15.72 -8.76
N GLN A 80 -16.57 16.91 -9.27
CA GLN A 80 -15.35 17.09 -10.06
C GLN A 80 -14.11 16.78 -9.22
N GLY A 81 -14.07 17.31 -7.99
CA GLY A 81 -12.96 17.06 -7.06
C GLY A 81 -12.87 15.58 -6.67
N ALA A 82 -14.00 14.91 -6.47
CA ALA A 82 -14.04 13.47 -6.22
C ALA A 82 -13.43 12.67 -7.38
N ILE A 83 -13.85 12.95 -8.62
CA ILE A 83 -13.32 12.29 -9.83
C ILE A 83 -11.84 12.59 -10.02
N LEU A 84 -11.42 13.85 -9.90
CA LEU A 84 -10.01 14.23 -10.06
C LEU A 84 -9.13 13.58 -8.99
N GLY A 85 -9.62 13.45 -7.75
CA GLY A 85 -8.91 12.73 -6.69
C GLY A 85 -8.71 11.26 -7.04
N LEU A 86 -9.75 10.57 -7.51
CA LEU A 86 -9.64 9.17 -7.94
C LEU A 86 -8.67 9.00 -9.12
N LEU A 87 -8.78 9.87 -10.14
CA LEU A 87 -7.90 9.83 -11.31
C LEU A 87 -6.44 10.07 -10.92
N LEU A 88 -6.15 11.09 -10.10
CA LEU A 88 -4.78 11.35 -9.64
C LEU A 88 -4.24 10.22 -8.76
N GLY A 89 -5.06 9.64 -7.89
CA GLY A 89 -4.68 8.47 -7.11
C GLY A 89 -4.29 7.29 -8.01
N GLN A 90 -5.10 6.98 -9.02
CA GLN A 90 -4.81 5.90 -9.97
C GLN A 90 -3.57 6.19 -10.82
N LEU A 91 -3.40 7.43 -11.30
CA LEU A 91 -2.21 7.84 -12.04
C LEU A 91 -0.95 7.72 -11.19
N HIS A 92 -1.02 8.07 -9.91
CA HIS A 92 0.09 7.89 -8.97
C HIS A 92 0.41 6.40 -8.77
N VAL A 93 -0.61 5.54 -8.63
CA VAL A 93 -0.43 4.08 -8.55
C VAL A 93 0.30 3.53 -9.77
N TRP A 94 -0.03 3.98 -10.99
CA TRP A 94 0.73 3.57 -12.18
C TRP A 94 2.14 4.13 -12.19
N TRP A 95 2.27 5.43 -11.90
CA TRP A 95 3.55 6.12 -11.95
C TRP A 95 4.57 5.51 -10.99
N ARG A 96 4.18 5.18 -9.74
CA ARG A 96 5.09 4.59 -8.75
C ARG A 96 5.61 3.19 -9.09
N HIS A 97 5.07 2.53 -10.11
CA HIS A 97 5.56 1.23 -10.61
C HIS A 97 6.41 1.34 -11.89
N THR A 98 6.71 2.55 -12.35
CA THR A 98 7.47 2.75 -13.60
C THR A 98 8.97 2.44 -13.49
N THR A 99 9.52 2.29 -12.28
CA THR A 99 10.91 1.86 -12.06
C THR A 99 11.22 0.50 -12.68
N GLU A 100 10.24 -0.41 -12.71
CA GLU A 100 10.36 -1.71 -13.40
C GLU A 100 10.52 -1.55 -14.92
N LEU A 101 10.05 -0.44 -15.48
CA LEU A 101 10.21 -0.08 -16.90
C LEU A 101 11.50 0.74 -17.15
N GLY A 102 12.37 0.87 -16.15
CA GLY A 102 13.61 1.65 -16.24
C GLY A 102 13.44 3.15 -15.99
N TRP A 103 12.27 3.60 -15.50
CA TRP A 103 12.09 4.99 -15.09
C TRP A 103 13.02 5.37 -13.93
N ARG A 104 13.51 6.60 -13.98
CA ARG A 104 14.16 7.26 -12.85
C ARG A 104 13.66 8.68 -12.73
N THR A 105 13.20 9.06 -11.55
CA THR A 105 12.65 10.37 -11.25
C THR A 105 13.70 11.45 -11.47
N PRO A 106 13.46 12.42 -12.37
CA PRO A 106 14.35 13.55 -12.57
C PRO A 106 14.53 14.38 -11.28
N ARG A 107 15.74 14.89 -11.04
CA ARG A 107 16.08 15.64 -9.81
C ARG A 107 15.15 16.84 -9.54
N TRP A 108 14.69 17.52 -10.58
CA TRP A 108 13.80 18.66 -10.43
C TRP A 108 12.38 18.24 -9.98
N ILE A 109 11.89 17.08 -10.44
CA ILE A 109 10.63 16.49 -9.97
C ILE A 109 10.79 16.08 -8.50
N GLU A 110 11.89 15.42 -8.18
CA GLU A 110 12.22 15.03 -6.80
C GLU A 110 12.24 16.24 -5.86
N ALA A 111 12.89 17.34 -6.27
CA ALA A 111 12.97 18.57 -5.47
C ALA A 111 11.60 19.18 -5.15
N ILE A 112 10.59 18.99 -6.02
CA ILE A 112 9.22 19.47 -5.81
C ILE A 112 8.42 18.49 -4.94
N LEU A 113 8.54 17.19 -5.21
CA LEU A 113 7.68 16.17 -4.59
C LEU A 113 8.16 15.73 -3.20
N ARG A 114 9.46 15.83 -2.91
CA ARG A 114 10.00 15.47 -1.59
C ARG A 114 9.48 16.37 -0.46
N PRO A 115 9.45 17.71 -0.57
CA PRO A 115 8.82 18.57 0.44
C PRO A 115 7.32 18.27 0.63
N LEU A 116 6.62 17.90 -0.44
CA LEU A 116 5.21 17.51 -0.41
C LEU A 116 4.99 16.10 0.16
N GLN A 117 6.08 15.40 0.54
CA GLN A 117 6.04 14.04 1.08
C GLN A 117 5.34 13.07 0.15
N ILE A 118 5.47 13.21 -1.17
CA ILE A 118 4.90 12.28 -2.15
C ILE A 118 5.85 11.08 -2.30
N VAL A 119 5.26 9.88 -2.34
CA VAL A 119 5.96 8.62 -2.62
C VAL A 119 6.42 8.63 -4.07
N LEU A 120 7.73 8.45 -4.27
CA LEU A 120 8.33 8.34 -5.61
C LEU A 120 8.36 6.87 -6.06
N PRO A 121 8.49 6.63 -7.39
CA PRO A 121 8.70 5.28 -7.93
C PRO A 121 9.84 4.52 -7.26
N GLU A 122 10.94 5.19 -6.92
CA GLU A 122 12.10 4.59 -6.23
C GLU A 122 11.80 4.22 -4.78
N ASP A 123 10.94 4.98 -4.09
CA ASP A 123 10.54 4.66 -2.72
C ASP A 123 9.66 3.39 -2.73
N HIS A 124 8.72 3.32 -3.67
CA HIS A 124 7.79 2.20 -3.83
C HIS A 124 8.50 0.91 -4.26
N ASP A 125 9.44 0.98 -5.19
CA ASP A 125 10.32 -0.15 -5.52
C ASP A 125 11.19 -0.56 -4.32
N GLY A 126 11.66 0.40 -3.51
CA GLY A 126 12.30 0.13 -2.23
C GLY A 126 11.42 -0.70 -1.29
N HIS A 127 10.13 -0.39 -1.19
CA HIS A 127 9.13 -1.15 -0.43
C HIS A 127 8.91 -2.56 -0.99
N HIS A 128 8.84 -2.72 -2.31
CA HIS A 128 8.79 -4.04 -2.97
C HIS A 128 10.01 -4.92 -2.64
N ARG A 129 11.19 -4.31 -2.52
CA ARG A 129 12.44 -4.99 -2.15
C ARG A 129 12.57 -5.21 -0.65
N ASN A 130 12.00 -4.34 0.17
CA ASN A 130 11.97 -4.49 1.62
C ASN A 130 10.58 -4.15 2.18
N PRO A 131 9.70 -5.16 2.36
CA PRO A 131 8.35 -4.97 2.89
C PRO A 131 8.29 -4.46 4.34
N GLU A 132 9.44 -4.25 5.01
CA GLU A 132 9.53 -3.66 6.36
C GLU A 132 9.58 -2.11 6.34
N VAL A 133 9.75 -1.50 5.17
CA VAL A 133 9.49 -0.06 4.95
C VAL A 133 8.01 0.08 4.59
N GLU A 134 7.27 1.09 5.05
CA GLU A 134 5.80 1.07 4.96
C GLU A 134 5.21 2.43 4.61
N PHE A 135 5.56 2.96 3.44
CA PHE A 135 5.01 4.23 2.99
C PHE A 135 3.48 4.18 2.86
N GLY A 136 2.83 5.33 2.95
CA GLY A 136 1.47 5.44 2.45
C GLY A 136 1.42 5.15 0.96
N ASP A 137 0.22 4.96 0.41
CA ASP A 137 0.07 4.72 -1.01
C ASP A 137 0.55 5.91 -1.85
N ILE A 138 0.26 7.13 -1.39
CA ILE A 138 0.61 8.38 -2.10
C ILE A 138 1.57 9.22 -1.26
N PHE A 139 1.40 9.23 0.05
CA PHE A 139 2.07 10.12 0.97
C PHE A 139 3.00 9.39 1.95
N ARG A 140 4.25 9.84 1.98
CA ARG A 140 5.33 9.35 2.86
C ARG A 140 5.10 9.67 4.32
N PHE A 141 4.32 10.69 4.66
CA PHE A 141 4.12 11.04 6.07
C PHE A 141 3.31 9.99 6.85
N TYR A 142 2.65 9.04 6.17
CA TYR A 142 2.02 7.88 6.83
C TYR A 142 3.00 6.76 7.20
N ASP A 143 4.24 6.82 6.73
CA ASP A 143 5.24 5.77 6.88
C ASP A 143 5.67 5.53 8.34
N ALA A 144 6.02 6.60 9.06
CA ALA A 144 6.39 6.48 10.47
C ALA A 144 5.21 5.98 11.35
N PRO A 145 3.98 6.52 11.21
CA PRO A 145 2.85 5.99 11.96
C PRO A 145 2.48 4.54 11.59
N ALA A 146 2.56 4.13 10.31
CA ALA A 146 2.31 2.76 9.88
C ALA A 146 3.27 1.77 10.56
N ARG A 147 4.58 2.04 10.49
CA ARG A 147 5.59 1.22 11.18
C ARG A 147 5.40 1.17 12.69
N ALA A 148 5.05 2.29 13.31
CA ALA A 148 4.77 2.32 14.75
C ALA A 148 3.59 1.39 15.11
N LEU A 149 2.53 1.41 14.30
CA LEU A 149 1.38 0.54 14.48
C LEU A 149 1.74 -0.94 14.26
N ILE A 150 2.54 -1.25 13.23
CA ILE A 150 3.00 -2.62 13.00
C ILE A 150 3.85 -3.12 14.16
N ASN A 151 4.79 -2.34 14.66
CA ASN A 151 5.61 -2.72 15.81
C ASN A 151 4.77 -2.95 17.06
N LEU A 152 3.75 -2.11 17.29
CA LEU A 152 2.81 -2.28 18.40
C LEU A 152 2.00 -3.57 18.29
N LEU A 153 1.57 -3.93 17.07
CA LEU A 153 0.65 -5.05 16.83
C LEU A 153 1.33 -6.35 16.41
N ALA A 154 2.64 -6.33 16.13
CA ALA A 154 3.45 -7.48 15.74
C ALA A 154 3.30 -8.72 16.66
N PRO A 155 3.11 -8.60 17.99
CA PRO A 155 2.83 -9.75 18.86
C PRO A 155 1.57 -10.54 18.46
N THR A 156 0.59 -9.87 17.86
CA THR A 156 -0.67 -10.47 17.38
C THR A 156 -0.56 -11.06 15.96
N SER A 157 0.54 -10.77 15.27
CA SER A 157 0.74 -11.15 13.87
C SER A 157 0.79 -12.67 13.69
N ARG A 158 0.51 -13.13 12.46
CA ARG A 158 0.63 -14.55 12.11
C ARG A 158 2.06 -15.06 12.29
N ARG A 159 3.08 -14.22 12.04
CA ARG A 159 4.50 -14.59 12.12
C ARG A 159 4.89 -14.99 13.54
N THR A 160 4.46 -14.21 14.54
CA THR A 160 4.72 -14.48 15.96
C THR A 160 3.91 -15.69 16.48
N ARG A 161 2.66 -15.84 16.04
CA ARG A 161 1.84 -17.03 16.35
C ARG A 161 2.43 -18.32 15.76
N ASN A 162 2.94 -18.28 14.54
CA ASN A 162 3.57 -19.44 13.90
C ASN A 162 4.95 -19.78 14.49
N ALA A 163 5.72 -18.78 14.92
CA ALA A 163 7.00 -18.99 15.60
C ALA A 163 6.80 -19.62 16.98
N SER A 164 5.82 -19.15 17.75
CA SER A 164 5.49 -19.69 19.07
C SER A 164 4.93 -21.11 19.01
N SER A 165 4.06 -21.42 18.03
CA SER A 165 3.55 -22.79 17.81
C SER A 165 4.66 -23.76 17.39
N ARG A 166 5.57 -23.34 16.49
CA ARG A 166 6.76 -24.14 16.12
C ARG A 166 7.69 -24.40 17.31
N ARG A 167 7.98 -23.38 18.13
CA ARG A 167 8.77 -23.55 19.37
C ARG A 167 8.12 -24.52 20.36
N ARG A 168 6.80 -24.43 20.56
CA ARG A 168 6.05 -25.37 21.41
C ARG A 168 6.09 -26.80 20.86
N ARG A 169 6.02 -26.98 19.54
CA ARG A 169 6.11 -28.29 18.89
C ARG A 169 7.52 -28.88 18.98
N ALA A 170 8.56 -28.07 18.78
CA ALA A 170 9.96 -28.49 18.93
C ALA A 170 10.30 -28.94 20.36
N LYS A 171 9.75 -28.27 21.39
CA LYS A 171 9.87 -28.71 22.79
C LYS A 171 9.11 -30.00 23.14
N ARG A 172 8.19 -30.45 22.28
CA ARG A 172 7.37 -31.66 22.48
C ARG A 172 7.89 -32.89 21.74
N ILE A 173 8.94 -32.76 20.92
CA ILE A 173 9.59 -33.92 20.31
C ILE A 173 10.53 -34.51 21.38
N PRO A 174 10.25 -35.69 21.95
CA PRO A 174 11.20 -36.34 22.84
C PRO A 174 12.45 -36.65 22.03
N VAL A 175 13.60 -36.23 22.55
CA VAL A 175 14.90 -36.71 22.06
C VAL A 175 14.89 -38.22 22.30
N ARG A 176 14.77 -39.01 21.23
CA ARG A 176 14.98 -40.46 21.34
C ARG A 176 16.45 -40.65 21.72
N ALA A 177 16.67 -41.12 22.95
CA ALA A 177 17.95 -41.65 23.41
C ALA A 177 18.21 -43.02 22.77
#